data_AF-A0A7K1JUI9-F1
#
_entry.id   AF-A0A7K1JUI9-F1
#
_cell.length_a   1.000
_cell.length_b   1.000
_cell.length_c   1.000
_cell.angle_alpha   90.00
_cell.angle_beta   90.00
_cell.angle_gamma   90.00
#
_symmetry.space_group_name_H-M   'P 1'
#
loop_
_entity.id
_entity.type
_entity.pdbx_description
1 polymer ?
#
loop_
_entity_poly.entity_id
_entity_poly.type
_entity_poly.pdbx_seq_one_letter_code
_entity_poly.pdbx_strand_id
1 'polypeptide(L)'
;MAHIRSYDTQRKRKGKTVRVNRVVWREPVTDEFGVPIPGETRARQENYTTREDAEVRRDELNAAKRTSGTTALAKAKEAGEQPFGFYARLCLAAQQFG
;
A
#
# COMPACT_ATOMS: atom_id res chain seq x y z
N MET A 1 -5.82 -4.17 -7.30
CA MET A 1 -7.00 -4.26 -6.42
C MET A 1 -6.78 -5.51 -5.58
N ALA A 2 -6.95 -5.41 -4.26
CA ALA A 2 -6.78 -6.55 -3.37
C ALA A 2 -7.99 -7.48 -3.50
N HIS A 3 -7.74 -8.79 -3.53
CA HIS A 3 -8.77 -9.82 -3.56
C HIS A 3 -8.42 -10.99 -2.63
N ILE A 4 -9.42 -11.75 -2.21
CA ILE A 4 -9.27 -12.89 -1.32
C ILE A 4 -9.34 -14.19 -2.13
N ARG A 5 -8.39 -15.08 -1.89
CA ARG A 5 -8.38 -16.44 -2.41
C ARG A 5 -8.33 -17.41 -1.25
N SER A 6 -9.43 -18.14 -1.02
CA SER A 6 -9.44 -19.25 -0.06
C SER A 6 -8.85 -20.51 -0.71
N TYR A 7 -8.05 -21.25 0.04
CA TYR A 7 -7.57 -22.57 -0.39
C TYR A 7 -7.49 -23.51 0.80
N ASP A 8 -7.69 -24.78 0.51
CA ASP A 8 -7.53 -25.86 1.46
C ASP A 8 -6.05 -26.22 1.54
N THR A 9 -5.49 -26.24 2.76
CA THR A 9 -4.09 -26.60 2.96
C THR A 9 -3.93 -28.11 3.01
N GLN A 10 -2.73 -28.62 2.73
CA GLN A 10 -2.43 -30.04 2.94
C GLN A 10 -2.37 -30.41 4.43
N ARG A 11 -2.35 -29.41 5.32
CA ARG A 11 -2.29 -29.61 6.77
C ARG A 11 -3.67 -29.98 7.31
N LYS A 12 -3.72 -31.08 8.07
CA LYS A 12 -4.91 -31.51 8.80
C LYS A 12 -4.77 -31.19 10.29
N ARG A 13 -5.83 -30.69 10.91
CA ARG A 13 -5.95 -30.49 12.36
C ARG A 13 -7.16 -31.27 12.85
N LYS A 14 -6.95 -32.22 13.77
CA LYS A 14 -8.01 -33.13 14.27
C LYS A 14 -8.80 -33.79 13.12
N GLY A 15 -8.09 -34.28 12.11
CA GLY A 15 -8.69 -34.93 10.93
C GLY A 15 -9.33 -34.00 9.89
N LYS A 16 -9.51 -32.71 10.19
CA LYS A 16 -10.11 -31.72 9.27
C LYS A 16 -9.04 -30.94 8.51
N THR A 17 -9.28 -30.69 7.23
CA THR A 17 -8.43 -29.82 6.41
C THR A 17 -8.48 -28.39 6.91
N VAL A 18 -7.32 -27.76 7.10
CA VAL A 18 -7.25 -26.36 7.51
C VAL A 18 -7.42 -25.48 6.27
N ARG A 19 -8.49 -24.67 6.26
CA ARG A 19 -8.73 -23.67 5.22
C ARG A 19 -7.98 -22.38 5.57
N VAL A 20 -7.32 -21.79 4.59
CA VAL A 20 -6.60 -20.52 4.73
C VAL A 20 -7.18 -19.51 3.73
N ASN A 21 -7.38 -18.28 4.18
CA ASN A 21 -7.81 -17.16 3.35
C ASN A 21 -6.59 -16.31 3.02
N ARG A 22 -6.26 -16.18 1.74
CA ARG A 22 -5.10 -15.41 1.30
C ARG A 22 -5.55 -14.12 0.64
N VAL A 23 -5.07 -12.99 1.13
CA VAL A 23 -5.26 -11.69 0.49
C VAL A 23 -4.11 -11.50 -0.49
N VAL A 24 -4.44 -11.23 -1.76
CA VAL A 24 -3.46 -11.02 -2.84
C VAL A 24 -3.68 -9.64 -3.43
N TRP A 25 -2.59 -8.87 -3.55
CA TRP A 25 -2.60 -7.56 -4.19
C TRP A 25 -1.31 -7.31 -4.98
N ARG A 26 -1.31 -6.25 -5.77
CA ARG A 26 -0.15 -5.82 -6.56
C ARG A 26 0.25 -4.43 -6.10
N GLU A 27 1.54 -4.27 -5.81
CA GLU A 27 2.16 -2.98 -5.49
C GLU A 27 3.08 -2.57 -6.65
N PRO A 28 3.17 -1.27 -6.98
CA PRO A 28 4.19 -0.80 -7.90
C PRO A 28 5.57 -1.08 -7.31
N VAL A 29 6.51 -1.48 -8.18
CA VAL A 29 7.92 -1.53 -7.80
C VAL A 29 8.43 -0.10 -7.78
N THR A 30 9.15 0.30 -6.74
CA THR A 30 9.78 1.62 -6.67
C THR A 30 11.28 1.51 -6.92
N ASP A 31 11.85 2.53 -7.54
CA ASP A 31 13.29 2.68 -7.69
C ASP A 31 13.97 3.07 -6.36
N GLU A 32 15.29 3.29 -6.41
CA GLU A 32 16.10 3.71 -5.24
C GLU A 32 15.65 5.05 -4.65
N PHE A 33 14.95 5.89 -5.43
CA PHE A 33 14.43 7.19 -5.01
C PHE A 33 12.96 7.12 -4.57
N GLY A 34 12.37 5.93 -4.53
CA GLY A 34 10.98 5.72 -4.11
C GLY A 34 9.95 6.04 -5.20
N VAL A 35 10.36 6.26 -6.45
CA VAL A 35 9.46 6.54 -7.58
C VAL A 35 8.95 5.23 -8.18
N PRO A 36 7.64 5.07 -8.41
CA PRO A 36 7.08 3.90 -9.08
C PRO A 36 7.65 3.71 -10.50
N ILE A 37 8.20 2.53 -10.77
CA ILE A 37 8.66 2.13 -12.11
C ILE A 37 7.42 1.80 -12.97
N PRO A 38 7.20 2.50 -14.09
CA PRO A 38 6.04 2.28 -14.94
C PRO A 38 5.99 0.84 -15.48
N GLY A 39 4.83 0.20 -15.34
CA GLY A 39 4.61 -1.16 -15.84
C GLY A 39 5.12 -2.29 -14.93
N GLU A 40 5.97 -1.98 -13.94
CA GLU A 40 6.46 -2.98 -13.00
C GLU A 40 5.59 -3.05 -11.74
N THR A 41 5.08 -4.24 -11.45
CA THR A 41 4.32 -4.49 -10.23
C THR A 41 4.75 -5.80 -9.57
N ARG A 42 4.93 -5.75 -8.26
CA ARG A 42 5.18 -6.95 -7.44
C ARG A 42 3.88 -7.49 -6.90
N ALA A 43 3.69 -8.80 -7.02
CA ALA A 43 2.60 -9.48 -6.33
C ALA A 43 2.96 -9.67 -4.85
N ARG A 44 2.05 -9.29 -3.96
CA ARG A 44 2.15 -9.51 -2.52
C ARG A 44 1.00 -10.39 -2.07
N GLN A 45 1.26 -11.20 -1.06
CA GLN A 45 0.28 -12.11 -0.50
C GLN A 45 0.45 -12.21 1.02
N GLU A 46 -0.68 -12.22 1.71
CA GLU A 46 -0.77 -12.42 3.16
C GLU A 46 -1.80 -13.52 3.43
N ASN A 47 -1.51 -14.40 4.39
CA ASN A 47 -2.37 -15.53 4.75
C ASN A 47 -3.04 -15.27 6.09
N TYR A 48 -4.35 -15.53 6.14
CA TYR A 48 -5.23 -15.32 7.27
C TYR A 48 -5.98 -16.60 7.61
N THR A 49 -6.21 -16.80 8.91
CA THR A 49 -6.93 -17.98 9.42
C THR A 49 -8.44 -17.81 9.36
N THR A 50 -8.95 -16.60 9.57
CA THR A 50 -10.38 -16.29 9.45
C THR A 50 -10.65 -15.56 8.14
N ARG A 51 -11.91 -15.54 7.72
CA ARG A 51 -12.32 -14.80 6.53
C ARG A 51 -12.51 -13.31 6.85
N GLU A 52 -13.00 -13.01 8.04
CA GLU A 52 -13.22 -11.64 8.53
C GLU A 52 -11.90 -10.85 8.55
N ASP A 53 -10.81 -11.43 9.08
CA ASP A 53 -9.49 -10.77 9.08
C ASP A 53 -9.00 -10.47 7.66
N ALA A 54 -9.25 -11.39 6.72
CA ALA A 54 -8.88 -11.21 5.32
C ALA A 54 -9.71 -10.12 4.64
N GLU A 55 -10.98 -9.96 5.01
CA GLU A 55 -11.88 -8.93 4.48
C GLU A 55 -11.50 -7.54 4.97
N VAL A 56 -11.24 -7.38 6.28
CA VAL A 56 -10.72 -6.13 6.86
C VAL A 56 -9.45 -5.71 6.13
N ARG A 57 -8.48 -6.63 5.99
CA ARG A 57 -7.22 -6.33 5.30
C ARG A 57 -7.42 -5.94 3.84
N ARG A 58 -8.28 -6.66 3.11
CA ARG A 58 -8.60 -6.36 1.71
C ARG A 58 -9.15 -4.93 1.59
N ASP A 59 -10.02 -4.54 2.52
CA ASP A 59 -10.69 -3.25 2.49
C ASP A 59 -9.74 -2.12 2.86
N GLU A 60 -8.86 -2.30 3.85
CA GLU A 60 -7.75 -1.38 4.14
C GLU A 60 -6.86 -1.16 2.91
N LEU A 61 -6.43 -2.23 2.25
CA LEU A 61 -5.57 -2.15 1.06
C LEU A 61 -6.26 -1.45 -0.11
N ASN A 62 -7.55 -1.70 -0.30
CA ASN A 62 -8.34 -1.04 -1.34
C ASN A 62 -8.64 0.42 -1.00
N ALA A 63 -8.86 0.76 0.28
CA ALA A 63 -9.02 2.13 0.74
C ALA A 63 -7.74 2.94 0.54
N ALA A 64 -6.58 2.40 0.95
CA ALA A 64 -5.28 3.03 0.76
C ALA A 64 -5.00 3.35 -0.72
N LYS A 65 -5.32 2.43 -1.62
CA LYS A 65 -5.17 2.64 -3.07
C LYS A 65 -6.13 3.72 -3.62
N ARG A 66 -7.34 3.85 -3.07
CA ARG A 66 -8.29 4.90 -3.52
C ARG A 66 -7.81 6.29 -3.11
N THR A 67 -7.23 6.42 -1.91
CA THR A 67 -6.74 7.71 -1.39
C THR A 67 -5.57 8.27 -2.22
N SER A 68 -4.79 7.42 -2.91
CA SER A 68 -3.60 7.85 -3.65
C SER A 68 -3.85 8.41 -5.05
N GLY A 69 -5.07 8.33 -5.60
CA GLY A 69 -5.32 8.66 -7.01
C GLY A 69 -5.39 10.15 -7.32
N THR A 70 -6.28 10.88 -6.64
CA THR A 70 -6.63 12.26 -7.03
C THR A 70 -6.09 13.29 -6.05
N THR A 71 -6.15 13.00 -4.74
CA THR A 71 -5.67 13.91 -3.69
C THR A 71 -4.14 14.03 -3.69
N ALA A 72 -3.42 12.94 -4.00
CA ALA A 72 -1.97 12.95 -4.07
C ALA A 72 -1.45 13.80 -5.24
N LEU A 73 -2.10 13.73 -6.41
CA LEU A 73 -1.75 14.55 -7.57
C LEU A 73 -2.04 16.04 -7.31
N ALA A 74 -3.17 16.36 -6.68
CA ALA A 74 -3.50 17.72 -6.31
C ALA A 74 -2.47 18.32 -5.33
N LYS A 75 -2.07 17.57 -4.30
CA LYS A 75 -1.02 17.99 -3.36
C LYS A 75 0.35 18.13 -4.01
N ALA A 76 0.70 17.24 -4.94
CA ALA A 76 1.96 17.35 -5.69
C ALA A 76 2.00 18.61 -6.56
N LYS A 77 0.87 18.94 -7.21
CA LYS A 77 0.73 20.19 -7.98
C LYS A 77 0.80 21.42 -7.07
N GLU A 78 0.05 21.41 -5.96
CA GLU A 78 0.06 22.49 -4.97
C GLU A 78 1.46 22.74 -4.40
N ALA A 79 2.24 21.67 -4.14
CA ALA A 79 3.64 21.80 -3.75
C ALA A 79 4.45 22.44 -4.89
N GLY A 80 4.41 21.89 -6.11
CA GLY A 80 5.18 22.40 -7.25
C GLY A 80 4.90 23.87 -7.62
N GLU A 81 3.72 24.38 -7.31
CA GLU A 81 3.32 25.77 -7.59
C GLU A 81 3.67 26.77 -6.46
N GLN A 82 4.26 26.32 -5.35
CA GLN A 82 4.65 27.24 -4.27
C GLN A 82 5.78 28.19 -4.69
N PRO A 83 5.74 29.48 -4.29
CA PRO A 83 6.80 30.43 -4.58
C PRO A 83 8.15 30.01 -3.97
N PHE A 84 9.26 30.40 -4.59
CA PHE A 84 10.61 30.13 -4.07
C PHE A 84 10.79 30.52 -2.59
N GLY A 85 10.19 31.64 -2.16
CA GLY A 85 10.25 32.11 -0.78
C GLY A 85 9.64 31.14 0.25
N PHE A 86 8.67 30.31 -0.16
CA PHE A 86 8.10 29.26 0.69
C PHE A 86 9.16 28.20 1.03
N TYR A 87 9.86 27.71 0.00
CA TYR A 87 10.92 26.71 0.15
C TYR A 87 12.14 27.24 0.90
N ALA A 88 12.54 28.48 0.62
CA ALA A 88 13.65 29.13 1.32
C ALA A 88 13.39 29.20 2.84
N ARG A 89 12.16 29.51 3.26
CA ARG A 89 11.78 29.52 4.68
C ARG A 89 11.83 28.13 5.31
N LEU A 90 11.33 27.11 4.61
CA LEU A 90 11.38 25.72 5.12
C LEU A 90 12.82 25.23 5.29
N CYS A 91 13.71 25.56 4.35
CA CYS A 91 15.12 25.20 4.43
C CYS A 91 15.82 25.87 5.63
N LEU A 92 15.59 27.17 5.83
CA LEU A 92 16.14 27.90 6.99
C LEU A 92 15.57 27.38 8.32
N ALA A 93 14.28 27.05 8.37
CA ALA A 93 13.66 26.47 9.55
C ALA A 93 14.27 25.10 9.90
N ALA A 94 14.53 24.25 8.90
CA ALA A 94 15.15 22.94 9.11
C ALA A 94 16.58 23.04 9.68
N GLN A 95 17.32 24.12 9.38
CA GLN A 95 18.67 24.35 9.89
C GLN A 95 18.69 24.84 11.35
N GLN A 96 17.58 25.40 11.86
CA GLN A 96 17.50 25.90 13.23
C GLN A 96 17.15 24.82 14.28
N PHE A 97 16.68 23.64 13.84
CA PHE A 97 16.35 22.51 14.69
C PHE A 97 17.34 21.33 14.56
N GLY A 98 18.52 21.57 13.98
CA GLY A 98 19.63 20.61 13.86
C GLY A 98 20.70 20.81 14.92
#